data_AF-A0A956I639-F1
#
_entry.id   AF-A0A956I639-F1
#
_cell.length_a   1.000
_cell.length_b   1.000
_cell.length_c   1.000
_cell.angle_alpha   90.00
_cell.angle_beta   90.00
_cell.angle_gamma   90.00
#
_symmetry.space_group_name_H-M   'P 1'
#
loop_
_entity.id
_entity.type
_entity.pdbx_description
1 polymer ?
#
loop_
_entity_poly.entity_id
_entity_poly.type
_entity_poly.pdbx_seq_one_letter_code
_entity_poly.pdbx_strand_id
1 'polypeptide(L)'
;MRRRFTILALAALATGCPAPQGESGILELDVGQYEAYVHPVFEGSCATLDCHGDEGRPLRLYSETGLRLRDDLRAPVGAPTIPATAEELAANVQSIRAIDVERPLPETRFLVLKPLSNVAGGIHHYGGRIWTGTDDPAYRCVLSWLYHALDTEACAAAAARDGLPPI
;
A
#
# COMPACT_ATOMS: atom_id res chain seq x y z
N MET A 1 -69.68 14.81 36.63
CA MET A 1 -68.74 13.76 36.17
C MET A 1 -67.49 14.41 35.59
N ARG A 2 -66.35 14.37 36.29
CA ARG A 2 -65.05 14.93 35.85
C ARG A 2 -64.16 13.76 35.41
N ARG A 3 -63.94 13.58 34.10
CA ARG A 3 -62.98 12.60 33.57
C ARG A 3 -61.57 13.17 33.72
N ARG A 4 -60.75 12.52 34.54
CA ARG A 4 -59.30 12.79 34.64
C ARG A 4 -58.62 12.07 33.46
N PHE A 5 -58.01 12.83 32.55
CA PHE A 5 -57.12 12.27 31.54
C PHE A 5 -55.71 12.21 32.11
N THR A 6 -55.25 11.00 32.45
CA THR A 6 -53.87 10.74 32.79
C THR A 6 -53.08 10.65 31.49
N ILE A 7 -52.20 11.63 31.23
CA ILE A 7 -51.28 11.59 30.09
C ILE A 7 -50.09 10.72 30.52
N LEU A 8 -49.97 9.52 29.94
CA LEU A 8 -48.75 8.72 30.02
C LEU A 8 -47.72 9.33 29.06
N ALA A 9 -46.64 9.90 29.59
CA ALA A 9 -45.50 10.33 28.79
C ALA A 9 -44.66 9.10 28.42
N LEU A 10 -44.66 8.72 27.14
CA LEU A 10 -43.83 7.66 26.59
C LEU A 10 -42.42 8.21 26.37
N ALA A 11 -41.47 7.85 27.22
CA ALA A 11 -40.06 8.20 27.04
C ALA A 11 -39.46 7.33 25.93
N ALA A 12 -39.25 7.91 24.76
CA ALA A 12 -38.52 7.27 23.67
C ALA A 12 -37.02 7.29 24.00
N LEU A 13 -36.47 6.14 24.40
CA LEU A 13 -35.02 5.95 24.47
C LEU A 13 -34.46 5.85 23.05
N ALA A 14 -33.97 6.97 22.54
CA ALA A 14 -33.13 7.00 21.35
C ALA A 14 -31.77 6.37 21.72
N THR A 15 -31.60 5.08 21.44
CA THR A 15 -30.28 4.44 21.40
C THR A 15 -29.54 4.98 20.18
N GLY A 16 -28.86 6.12 20.35
CA GLY A 16 -27.95 6.66 19.35
C GLY A 16 -26.78 5.71 19.14
N CYS A 17 -26.37 5.50 17.90
CA CYS A 17 -25.09 4.86 17.59
C CYS A 17 -23.99 5.56 18.40
N PRO A 18 -23.07 4.83 19.06
CA PRO A 18 -21.88 5.47 19.57
C PRO A 18 -21.19 6.19 18.39
N ALA A 19 -20.82 7.45 18.60
CA ALA A 19 -20.01 8.17 17.65
C ALA A 19 -18.77 7.33 17.32
N PRO A 20 -18.30 7.29 16.06
CA PRO A 20 -17.07 6.60 15.72
C PRO A 20 -15.96 7.10 16.65
N GLN A 21 -15.45 6.19 17.48
CA GLN A 21 -14.39 6.51 18.43
C GLN A 21 -13.07 6.47 17.68
N GLY A 22 -12.43 7.64 17.59
CA GLY A 22 -11.11 7.83 17.03
C GLY A 22 -11.13 7.99 15.52
N GLU A 23 -10.67 9.16 15.05
CA GLU A 23 -9.93 9.18 13.79
C GLU A 23 -8.76 8.21 13.97
N SER A 24 -8.93 6.98 13.49
CA SER A 24 -7.77 6.14 13.20
C SER A 24 -6.99 6.95 12.18
N GLY A 25 -5.88 7.56 12.61
CA GLY A 25 -5.08 8.41 11.74
C GLY A 25 -4.75 7.60 10.50
N ILE A 26 -5.34 7.99 9.37
CA ILE A 26 -5.06 7.34 8.10
C ILE A 26 -3.57 7.52 7.90
N LEU A 27 -2.85 6.43 7.67
CA LEU A 27 -1.42 6.50 7.39
C LEU A 27 -1.23 7.42 6.18
N GLU A 28 -0.67 8.61 6.39
CA GLU A 28 -0.34 9.53 5.31
C GLU A 28 0.89 9.03 4.56
N LEU A 29 0.75 8.91 3.23
CA LEU A 29 1.77 8.48 2.29
C LEU A 29 1.76 9.43 1.10
N ASP A 30 2.95 9.86 0.70
CA ASP A 30 3.12 10.79 -0.41
C ASP A 30 3.00 10.05 -1.75
N VAL A 31 1.91 10.31 -2.47
CA VAL A 31 1.63 9.69 -3.78
C VAL A 31 2.60 10.19 -4.85
N GLY A 32 3.04 11.45 -4.79
CA GLY A 32 3.97 12.01 -5.77
C GLY A 32 5.36 11.40 -5.63
N GLN A 33 5.84 11.21 -4.39
CA GLN A 33 7.07 10.47 -4.14
C GLN A 33 6.94 9.00 -4.53
N TYR A 34 5.76 8.40 -4.30
CA TYR A 34 5.51 7.03 -4.72
C TYR A 34 5.65 6.88 -6.23
N GLU A 35 4.95 7.71 -7.01
CA GLU A 35 5.00 7.72 -8.46
C GLU A 35 6.44 7.93 -8.99
N ALA A 36 7.13 8.93 -8.46
CA ALA A 36 8.43 9.33 -9.00
C ALA A 36 9.58 8.40 -8.61
N TYR A 37 9.52 7.70 -7.47
CA TYR A 37 10.70 6.99 -6.92
C TYR A 37 10.43 5.59 -6.40
N VAL A 38 9.26 5.35 -5.80
CA VAL A 38 9.02 4.11 -5.05
C VAL A 38 8.31 3.06 -5.92
N HIS A 39 7.44 3.49 -6.83
CA HIS A 39 6.73 2.61 -7.74
C HIS A 39 7.65 1.68 -8.53
N PRO A 40 8.79 2.14 -9.11
CA PRO A 40 9.73 1.24 -9.78
C PRO A 40 10.23 0.10 -8.89
N VAL A 41 10.48 0.36 -7.61
CA VAL A 41 10.89 -0.69 -6.65
C VAL A 41 9.81 -1.75 -6.47
N PHE A 42 8.54 -1.34 -6.40
CA PHE A 42 7.41 -2.27 -6.32
C PHE A 42 7.16 -2.99 -7.63
N GLU A 43 7.28 -2.31 -8.77
CA GLU A 43 7.09 -2.91 -10.08
C GLU A 43 8.12 -4.03 -10.32
N GLY A 44 9.40 -3.74 -10.13
CA GLY A 44 10.48 -4.68 -10.46
C GLY A 44 10.50 -5.95 -9.62
N SER A 45 9.98 -5.89 -8.39
CA SER A 45 10.16 -6.96 -7.40
C SER A 45 8.87 -7.50 -6.78
N CYS A 46 7.73 -6.81 -6.91
CA CYS A 46 6.51 -7.13 -6.15
C CYS A 46 5.24 -7.23 -7.02
N ALA A 47 5.05 -6.33 -7.99
CA ALA A 47 3.78 -6.13 -8.71
C ALA A 47 3.54 -7.13 -9.87
N THR A 48 4.13 -8.32 -9.80
CA THR A 48 3.94 -9.36 -10.82
C THR A 48 2.56 -10.00 -10.71
N LEU A 49 2.04 -10.53 -11.82
CA LEU A 49 0.70 -11.14 -11.89
C LEU A 49 0.50 -12.36 -10.98
N ASP A 50 1.57 -13.06 -10.63
CA ASP A 50 1.57 -14.22 -9.73
C ASP A 50 1.76 -13.85 -8.25
N CYS A 51 2.19 -12.63 -7.97
CA CYS A 51 2.35 -12.08 -6.63
C CYS A 51 1.29 -10.99 -6.37
N HIS A 52 1.66 -9.71 -6.35
CA HIS A 52 0.74 -8.64 -5.95
C HIS A 52 -0.23 -8.18 -7.04
N GLY A 53 -0.11 -8.75 -8.25
CA GLY A 53 -1.11 -8.68 -9.32
C GLY A 53 -2.16 -9.78 -9.27
N ASP A 54 -2.17 -10.64 -8.24
CA ASP A 54 -3.18 -11.68 -7.97
C ASP A 54 -4.26 -11.17 -6.99
N GLU A 55 -5.52 -11.57 -7.20
CA GLU A 55 -6.66 -11.09 -6.39
C GLU A 55 -6.78 -11.80 -5.03
N GLY A 56 -6.14 -12.96 -4.87
CA GLY A 56 -6.07 -13.70 -3.63
C GLY A 56 -5.00 -13.18 -2.66
N ARG A 57 -4.23 -12.15 -3.03
CA ARG A 57 -3.21 -11.54 -2.18
C ARG A 57 -3.74 -10.26 -1.50
N PRO A 58 -3.47 -10.05 -0.20
CA PRO A 58 -3.98 -8.88 0.52
C PRO A 58 -3.47 -7.53 0.01
N LEU A 59 -2.23 -7.48 -0.46
CA LEU A 59 -1.65 -6.27 -1.08
C LEU A 59 -1.82 -6.39 -2.59
N ARG A 60 -2.55 -5.44 -3.17
CA ARG A 60 -2.88 -5.37 -4.59
C ARG A 60 -2.07 -4.25 -5.24
N LEU A 61 -1.27 -4.58 -6.25
CA LEU A 61 -0.43 -3.63 -6.96
C LEU A 61 -0.69 -3.71 -8.46
N TYR A 62 -0.84 -2.53 -9.07
CA TYR A 62 -0.89 -2.29 -10.49
C TYR A 62 0.50 -1.86 -10.99
N SER A 63 0.88 -2.29 -12.18
CA SER A 63 2.14 -1.92 -12.81
C SER A 63 2.04 -2.09 -14.33
N GLU A 64 2.96 -1.50 -15.07
CA GLU A 64 2.92 -1.61 -16.53
C GLU A 64 3.22 -3.04 -17.04
N THR A 65 4.04 -3.78 -16.29
CA THR A 65 4.42 -5.17 -16.56
C THR A 65 3.49 -6.21 -15.89
N GLY A 66 2.54 -5.77 -15.06
CA GLY A 66 1.75 -6.65 -14.21
C GLY A 66 0.24 -6.52 -14.40
N LEU A 67 -0.45 -6.36 -13.27
CA LEU A 67 -1.89 -6.13 -13.25
C LEU A 67 -2.22 -4.73 -13.75
N ARG A 68 -3.27 -4.61 -14.57
CA ARG A 68 -3.83 -3.35 -15.04
C ARG A 68 -5.21 -3.10 -14.47
N LEU A 69 -5.54 -1.84 -14.23
CA LEU A 69 -6.88 -1.44 -13.77
C LEU A 69 -7.95 -1.62 -14.85
N ARG A 70 -7.56 -1.46 -16.12
CA ARG A 70 -8.44 -1.57 -17.28
C ARG A 70 -7.74 -2.39 -18.38
N ASP A 71 -8.52 -3.16 -19.13
CA ASP A 71 -7.97 -4.05 -20.17
C ASP A 71 -7.34 -3.30 -21.34
N ASP A 72 -7.81 -2.10 -21.65
CA ASP A 72 -7.27 -1.24 -22.72
C ASP A 72 -5.88 -0.68 -22.40
N LEU A 73 -5.44 -0.76 -21.15
CA LEU A 73 -4.10 -0.39 -20.72
C LEU A 73 -3.08 -1.52 -20.90
N ARG A 74 -3.52 -2.75 -21.21
CA ARG A 74 -2.62 -3.87 -21.46
C ARG A 74 -2.05 -3.76 -22.87
N ALA A 75 -0.74 -3.56 -22.96
CA ALA A 75 -0.04 -3.59 -24.24
C ALA A 75 -0.17 -4.98 -24.91
N PRO A 76 -0.35 -5.04 -26.24
CA PRO A 76 -0.26 -6.30 -26.97
C PRO A 76 1.07 -7.01 -26.75
N VAL A 77 1.07 -8.34 -26.82
CA VAL A 77 2.31 -9.12 -26.71
C VAL A 77 3.33 -8.67 -27.76
N GLY A 78 4.52 -8.27 -27.30
CA GLY A 78 5.61 -7.79 -28.16
C GLY A 78 5.58 -6.28 -28.45
N ALA A 79 4.57 -5.54 -27.98
CA ALA A 79 4.57 -4.08 -28.00
C ALA A 79 5.23 -3.52 -26.72
N PRO A 80 5.75 -2.28 -26.75
CA PRO A 80 6.15 -1.57 -25.54
C PRO A 80 4.99 -1.49 -24.54
N THR A 81 5.31 -1.58 -23.25
CA THR A 81 4.35 -1.39 -22.17
C THR A 81 3.82 0.04 -22.15
N ILE A 82 2.63 0.21 -21.57
CA ILE A 82 2.05 1.53 -21.29
C ILE A 82 2.34 1.81 -19.82
N PRO A 83 3.00 2.93 -19.46
CA PRO A 83 3.26 3.26 -18.07
C PRO A 83 2.02 3.16 -17.18
N ALA A 84 2.23 2.80 -15.92
CA ALA A 84 1.15 2.80 -14.94
C ALA A 84 0.51 4.20 -14.86
N THR A 85 -0.81 4.24 -14.93
CA THR A 85 -1.56 5.50 -14.90
C THR A 85 -1.58 6.11 -13.49
N ALA A 86 -1.81 7.42 -13.38
CA ALA A 86 -1.95 8.07 -12.07
C ALA A 86 -3.05 7.43 -11.20
N GLU A 87 -4.12 6.91 -11.81
CA GLU A 87 -5.17 6.17 -11.11
C GLU A 87 -4.67 4.83 -10.55
N GLU A 88 -3.90 4.07 -11.34
CA GLU A 88 -3.25 2.83 -10.90
C GLU A 88 -2.26 3.09 -9.74
N LEU A 89 -1.46 4.16 -9.84
CA LEU A 89 -0.49 4.53 -8.81
C LEU A 89 -1.16 5.00 -7.50
N ALA A 90 -2.22 5.79 -7.60
CA ALA A 90 -3.02 6.17 -6.43
C ALA A 90 -3.69 4.95 -5.77
N ALA A 91 -4.18 4.00 -6.57
CA ALA A 91 -4.76 2.75 -6.07
C ALA A 91 -3.71 1.88 -5.36
N ASN A 92 -2.46 1.84 -5.84
CA ASN A 92 -1.36 1.16 -5.14
C ASN A 92 -1.12 1.75 -3.75
N VAL A 93 -0.99 3.08 -3.66
CA VAL A 93 -0.79 3.76 -2.37
C VAL A 93 -1.96 3.49 -1.43
N GLN A 94 -3.19 3.49 -1.94
CA GLN A 94 -4.37 3.13 -1.14
C GLN A 94 -4.32 1.68 -0.62
N SER A 95 -3.89 0.71 -1.45
CA SER A 95 -3.72 -0.68 -1.01
C SER A 95 -2.63 -0.81 0.05
N ILE A 96 -1.52 -0.08 -0.10
CA ILE A 96 -0.43 -0.03 0.89
C ILE A 96 -0.92 0.56 2.21
N ARG A 97 -1.69 1.66 2.19
CA ARG A 97 -2.27 2.23 3.41
C ARG A 97 -3.16 1.21 4.14
N ALA A 98 -3.91 0.40 3.41
CA ALA A 98 -4.84 -0.57 3.98
C ALA A 98 -4.17 -1.76 4.67
N ILE A 99 -2.96 -2.16 4.28
CA ILE A 99 -2.28 -3.33 4.87
C ILE A 99 -1.53 -3.04 6.18
N ASP A 100 -1.23 -1.76 6.45
CA ASP A 100 -0.29 -1.34 7.52
C ASP A 100 -0.88 -0.40 8.58
N VAL A 101 -2.21 -0.35 8.70
CA VAL A 101 -2.95 0.60 9.54
C VAL A 101 -2.56 0.56 11.04
N GLU A 102 -2.17 -0.60 11.58
CA GLU A 102 -1.96 -0.79 13.03
C GLU A 102 -0.48 -0.76 13.47
N ARG A 103 0.44 -0.39 12.58
CA ARG A 103 1.90 -0.49 12.83
C ARG A 103 2.53 0.92 12.89
N PRO A 104 2.74 1.46 14.12
CA PRO A 104 3.06 2.88 14.30
C PRO A 104 4.43 3.27 13.76
N LEU A 105 5.40 2.35 13.82
CA LEU A 105 6.77 2.58 13.39
C LEU A 105 6.98 2.03 11.97
N PRO A 106 7.49 2.81 11.00
CA PRO A 106 7.74 2.36 9.62
C PRO A 106 8.48 1.04 9.48
N GLU A 107 9.51 0.80 10.30
CA GLU A 107 10.32 -0.42 10.31
C GLU A 107 9.56 -1.66 10.78
N THR A 108 8.43 -1.47 11.47
CA THR A 108 7.57 -2.56 11.95
C THR A 108 6.47 -2.95 10.95
N ARG A 109 6.35 -2.22 9.83
CA ARG A 109 5.31 -2.40 8.81
C ARG A 109 5.51 -3.66 7.97
N PHE A 110 4.42 -4.32 7.61
CA PHE A 110 4.46 -5.46 6.71
C PHE A 110 5.08 -5.10 5.36
N LEU A 111 4.86 -3.87 4.88
CA LEU A 111 5.46 -3.38 3.64
C LEU A 111 6.99 -3.56 3.59
N VAL A 112 7.67 -3.44 4.73
CA VAL A 112 9.13 -3.61 4.81
C VAL A 112 9.55 -4.95 5.42
N LEU A 113 8.78 -5.51 6.36
CA LEU A 113 9.15 -6.76 7.02
C LEU A 113 8.94 -7.99 6.14
N LYS A 114 7.92 -8.02 5.29
CA LYS A 114 7.64 -9.15 4.40
C LYS A 114 8.77 -9.35 3.37
N PRO A 115 9.15 -8.36 2.55
CA PRO A 115 10.22 -8.55 1.58
C PRO A 115 11.62 -8.74 2.21
N LEU A 116 11.83 -8.29 3.45
CA LEU A 116 13.10 -8.39 4.16
C LEU A 116 13.45 -9.83 4.58
N SER A 117 14.73 -10.18 4.46
CA SER A 117 15.29 -11.43 4.98
C SER A 117 14.99 -11.69 6.45
N ASN A 118 14.61 -12.93 6.80
CA ASN A 118 14.46 -13.35 8.20
C ASN A 118 15.75 -13.16 9.04
N VAL A 119 16.94 -13.34 8.45
CA VAL A 119 18.21 -13.13 9.18
C VAL A 119 18.52 -11.66 9.44
N ALA A 120 17.86 -10.76 8.71
CA ALA A 120 17.95 -9.31 8.89
C ALA A 120 16.77 -8.75 9.71
N GLY A 121 15.95 -9.62 10.33
CA GLY A 121 14.79 -9.22 11.14
C GLY A 121 13.46 -9.15 10.39
N GLY A 122 13.41 -9.58 9.12
CA GLY A 122 12.17 -9.73 8.37
C GLY A 122 11.31 -10.91 8.85
N ILE A 123 10.17 -11.09 8.18
CA ILE A 123 9.20 -12.15 8.49
C ILE A 123 8.88 -12.99 7.25
N HIS A 124 8.23 -14.14 7.45
CA HIS A 124 7.88 -15.03 6.34
C HIS A 124 7.07 -14.33 5.23
N HIS A 125 7.59 -14.46 4.01
CA HIS A 125 7.00 -13.98 2.77
C HIS A 125 6.98 -15.09 1.73
N TYR A 126 5.84 -15.25 1.06
CA TYR A 126 5.59 -16.37 0.18
C TYR A 126 6.50 -16.35 -1.06
N GLY A 127 6.80 -15.17 -1.59
CA GLY A 127 7.78 -14.98 -2.68
C GLY A 127 9.24 -15.19 -2.26
N GLY A 128 9.49 -15.59 -1.01
CA GLY A 128 10.82 -15.70 -0.44
C GLY A 128 11.41 -14.35 -0.07
N ARG A 129 12.74 -14.31 0.00
CA ARG A 129 13.52 -13.11 0.36
C ARG A 129 13.71 -12.24 -0.87
N ILE A 130 13.16 -11.03 -0.82
CA ILE A 130 13.32 -10.02 -1.86
C ILE A 130 14.52 -9.13 -1.54
N TRP A 131 14.63 -8.69 -0.28
CA TRP A 131 15.73 -7.82 0.18
C TRP A 131 16.68 -8.57 1.12
N THR A 132 17.97 -8.45 0.86
CA THR A 132 19.01 -9.19 1.59
C THR A 132 19.18 -8.73 3.04
N GLY A 133 19.01 -7.44 3.28
CA GLY A 133 19.26 -6.78 4.55
C GLY A 133 18.69 -5.36 4.60
N THR A 134 18.88 -4.68 5.73
CA THR A 134 18.43 -3.30 5.92
C THR A 134 19.28 -2.26 5.17
N ASP A 135 20.41 -2.70 4.62
CA ASP A 135 21.30 -1.94 3.73
C ASP A 135 20.89 -2.06 2.25
N ASP A 136 19.97 -2.96 1.91
CA ASP A 136 19.46 -3.13 0.54
C ASP A 136 18.85 -1.80 0.05
N PRO A 137 19.22 -1.30 -1.15
CA PRO A 137 18.70 -0.05 -1.68
C PRO A 137 17.16 0.00 -1.73
N ALA A 138 16.50 -1.13 -2.04
CA ALA A 138 15.05 -1.18 -2.09
C ALA A 138 14.42 -1.03 -0.70
N TYR A 139 15.01 -1.67 0.32
CA TYR A 139 14.58 -1.49 1.71
C TYR A 139 14.74 -0.02 2.14
N ARG A 140 15.91 0.58 1.89
CA ARG A 140 16.18 1.98 2.25
C ARG A 140 15.24 2.95 1.53
N CYS A 141 14.99 2.74 0.24
CA CYS A 141 14.03 3.54 -0.54
C CYS A 141 12.64 3.52 0.10
N VAL A 142 12.06 2.32 0.29
CA VAL A 142 10.70 2.18 0.83
C VAL A 142 10.62 2.70 2.27
N LEU A 143 11.61 2.37 3.13
CA LEU A 143 11.60 2.82 4.51
C LEU A 143 11.71 4.35 4.63
N SER A 144 12.59 4.97 3.85
CA SER A 144 12.76 6.43 3.84
C SER A 144 11.51 7.18 3.36
N TRP A 145 10.78 6.61 2.39
CA TRP A 145 9.47 7.10 1.95
C TRP A 145 8.43 7.03 3.07
N LEU A 146 8.38 5.91 3.81
CA LEU A 146 7.47 5.75 4.95
C LEU A 146 7.78 6.73 6.11
N TYR A 147 9.01 7.25 6.19
CA TYR A 147 9.40 8.32 7.12
C TYR A 147 9.21 9.73 6.56
N HIS A 148 8.73 9.90 5.32
CA HIS A 148 8.68 11.19 4.62
C HIS A 148 10.05 11.89 4.50
N ALA A 149 11.12 11.11 4.44
CA ALA A 149 12.50 11.58 4.35
C ALA A 149 13.26 10.82 3.25
N LEU A 150 12.70 10.85 2.04
CA LEU A 150 13.07 10.00 0.91
C LEU A 150 14.59 10.02 0.59
N ASP A 151 15.17 8.83 0.55
CA ASP A 151 16.53 8.55 0.04
C ASP A 151 16.44 8.25 -1.46
N THR A 152 16.56 9.31 -2.28
CA THR A 152 16.44 9.20 -3.74
C THR A 152 17.59 8.40 -4.37
N GLU A 153 18.77 8.38 -3.76
CA GLU A 153 19.90 7.57 -4.24
C GLU A 153 19.61 6.09 -4.04
N ALA A 154 19.06 5.70 -2.89
CA ALA A 154 18.63 4.33 -2.65
C ALA A 154 17.52 3.90 -3.62
N CYS A 155 16.54 4.78 -3.90
CA CYS A 155 15.48 4.49 -4.87
C CYS A 155 16.03 4.31 -6.29
N ALA A 156 16.93 5.18 -6.74
CA ALA A 156 17.57 5.06 -8.05
C ALA A 156 18.39 3.77 -8.17
N ALA A 157 19.17 3.44 -7.13
CA ALA A 157 19.96 2.21 -7.10
C ALA A 157 19.08 0.94 -7.09
N ALA A 158 17.93 0.98 -6.42
CA ALA A 158 16.95 -0.10 -6.42
C ALA A 158 16.31 -0.29 -7.81
N ALA A 159 15.84 0.80 -8.42
CA ALA A 159 15.21 0.75 -9.75
C ALA A 159 16.19 0.22 -10.82
N ALA A 160 17.46 0.63 -10.77
CA ALA A 160 18.50 0.17 -11.69
C ALA A 160 18.79 -1.34 -11.58
N ARG A 161 18.71 -1.92 -10.38
CA ARG A 161 18.91 -3.36 -10.17
C ARG A 161 17.85 -4.19 -10.89
N ASP A 162 16.62 -3.72 -10.89
CA ASP A 162 15.46 -4.47 -11.36
C ASP A 162 15.21 -4.28 -12.88
N GLY A 163 16.16 -3.64 -13.58
CA GLY A 163 16.14 -3.51 -15.04
C GLY A 163 15.09 -2.54 -15.59
N LEU A 164 14.55 -1.67 -14.73
CA LEU A 164 13.59 -0.65 -15.11
C LEU A 164 14.31 0.56 -15.74
N PRO A 165 13.66 1.29 -16.67
CA PRO A 165 14.24 2.52 -17.21
C PRO A 165 14.57 3.50 -16.07
N PRO A 166 15.66 4.27 -16.18
CA PRO A 166 16.01 5.26 -15.16
C PRO A 166 14.88 6.29 -15.02
N ILE A 167 14.56 6.63 -13.76
CA ILE A 167 13.69 7.74 -13.37
C ILE A 167 14.22 9.09 -13.84
#